data_AF-A0A2G9UVF9-F1
#
_entry.id   AF-A0A2G9UVF9-F1
#
_cell.length_a   1.000
_cell.length_b   1.000
_cell.length_c   1.000
_cell.angle_alpha   90.00
_cell.angle_beta   90.00
_cell.angle_gamma   90.00
#
_symmetry.space_group_name_H-M   'P 1'
#
loop_
_entity.id
_entity.type
_entity.pdbx_description
1 polymer ?
#
loop_
_entity_poly.entity_id
_entity_poly.type
_entity_poly.pdbx_seq_one_letter_code
_entity_poly.pdbx_strand_id
1 'polypeptide(L)'
;MASDKNGQEAMDTDAAPLDTNLYSRQIYALGESAMIHLRKASVIISGLGGVGVEVAKNLILGGIRNVTLHDTKEARWLDLSAQYYLTENDVGKNRAAACFESYIFADFGESFRVDDPNGEQVKEHGRSPKPRCNADVELLKAELPQDNSVNEKLFKSFCYQAMGNLVTIASVVGGIAAQEAMKAVTHHMTPLKQWLYLDSDDALPGDWSRFDNAKLTVEDCKPEGILYSSLMSVEAIRRVPVGVWEAWALGAIGCELLKNLAMMGVACGKDGLIKITDMDQIEISNLNRQFLFRMDDVGSKKSVVAARGVKVFNKDVNIEALAERVGQDTEHIFNDDFFAELDGVANALDNVDARRYMDRRCVYYCLPLLESGTMGTKGNTQVVYPHLTESYGSSVDPPEKDIPICTLKNFPNEIQHTIQWARDLFEGLFTAPAETANQFLTDERRFLERLEQMNVSQRTQLLAQVKDALIDSKPASAEDCVKWARMLFQEHYHDNIAQMLHSFPPDQVTDQGAKFWSGTKRCPHVLTFDPSQEEHRNFVYAASILRAEMYRLKPLLDVESVMKDDDTNHHMEMITAASNLRAENYNIQPADRMKTKQIAGRIIPAIATTTATVAGLVCVEFYKVFTDFFLIITT
;
A
#
# COMPACT_ATOMS: atom_id res chain seq x y z
N MET A 1 55.79 -19.25 4.57
CA MET A 1 54.90 -19.86 5.57
C MET A 1 54.18 -18.73 6.29
N ALA A 2 53.02 -18.33 5.78
CA ALA A 2 52.12 -17.40 6.43
C ALA A 2 50.78 -18.13 6.48
N SER A 3 50.30 -18.40 7.68
CA SER A 3 49.05 -19.12 7.96
C SER A 3 47.89 -18.13 7.95
N ASP A 4 46.95 -18.35 7.03
CA ASP A 4 45.66 -17.68 6.96
C ASP A 4 44.85 -17.88 8.24
N LYS A 5 44.36 -16.77 8.81
CA LYS A 5 43.29 -16.76 9.79
C LYS A 5 41.97 -16.61 9.03
N ASN A 6 41.29 -17.72 8.79
CA ASN A 6 39.87 -17.72 8.44
C ASN A 6 39.07 -17.28 9.67
N GLY A 7 38.59 -16.04 9.66
CA GLY A 7 37.50 -15.61 10.53
C GLY A 7 36.18 -16.05 9.92
N GLN A 8 35.68 -17.21 10.33
CA GLN A 8 34.26 -17.52 10.20
C GLN A 8 33.51 -16.66 11.22
N GLU A 9 32.84 -15.62 10.74
CA GLU A 9 31.79 -14.96 11.52
C GLU A 9 30.75 -16.02 11.90
N ALA A 10 30.60 -16.28 13.19
CA ALA A 10 29.52 -17.09 13.70
C ALA A 10 28.21 -16.37 13.36
N MET A 11 27.41 -16.95 12.47
CA MET A 11 26.04 -16.50 12.22
C MET A 11 25.25 -16.61 13.53
N ASP A 12 24.87 -15.45 14.05
CA ASP A 12 23.90 -15.31 15.14
C ASP A 12 22.58 -15.96 14.68
N THR A 13 22.29 -17.15 15.21
CA THR A 13 21.23 -18.07 14.75
C THR A 13 19.89 -17.86 15.47
N ASP A 14 19.77 -16.80 16.28
CA ASP A 14 18.62 -16.56 17.17
C ASP A 14 17.56 -15.59 16.61
N ALA A 15 17.69 -15.13 15.37
CA ALA A 15 16.66 -14.31 14.73
C ALA A 15 15.66 -15.21 14.00
N ALA A 16 14.39 -15.22 14.45
CA ALA A 16 13.29 -15.85 13.73
C ALA A 16 13.32 -15.43 12.25
N PRO A 17 13.09 -16.37 11.30
CA PRO A 17 13.15 -16.07 9.87
C PRO A 17 12.21 -14.93 9.50
N LEU A 18 12.61 -14.13 8.50
CA LEU A 18 11.81 -13.00 8.02
C LEU A 18 10.46 -13.51 7.50
N ASP A 19 9.37 -13.01 8.06
CA ASP A 19 8.02 -13.31 7.58
C ASP A 19 7.77 -12.60 6.25
N THR A 20 7.95 -13.33 5.15
CA THR A 20 7.79 -12.83 3.79
C THR A 20 6.33 -12.61 3.39
N ASN A 21 5.37 -13.16 4.15
CA ASN A 21 3.95 -12.98 3.93
C ASN A 21 3.47 -11.66 4.56
N LEU A 22 3.84 -11.41 5.82
CA LEU A 22 3.54 -10.14 6.50
C LEU A 22 4.24 -8.96 5.82
N TYR A 23 5.56 -9.05 5.60
CA TYR A 23 6.36 -7.94 5.07
C TYR A 23 6.44 -7.89 3.54
N SER A 24 5.63 -8.69 2.82
CA SER A 24 5.71 -8.87 1.37
C SER A 24 5.89 -7.55 0.59
N ARG A 25 4.98 -6.59 0.79
CA ARG A 25 4.97 -5.30 0.07
C ARG A 25 6.11 -4.37 0.45
N GLN A 26 6.58 -4.48 1.69
CA GLN A 26 7.69 -3.68 2.21
C GLN A 26 9.05 -4.22 1.77
N ILE A 27 9.21 -5.56 1.66
CA ILE A 27 10.42 -6.16 1.09
C ILE A 27 10.61 -5.70 -0.36
N TYR A 28 9.55 -5.59 -1.16
CA TYR A 28 9.67 -5.04 -2.51
C TYR A 28 10.05 -3.55 -2.57
N ALA A 29 9.89 -2.81 -1.46
CA ALA A 29 10.23 -1.40 -1.37
C ALA A 29 11.64 -1.16 -0.78
N LEU A 30 12.07 -1.99 0.18
CA LEU A 30 13.33 -1.83 0.92
C LEU A 30 14.39 -2.89 0.58
N GLY A 31 13.98 -4.06 0.09
CA GLY A 31 14.81 -5.24 -0.08
C GLY A 31 14.96 -6.09 1.20
N GLU A 32 15.23 -7.38 1.03
CA GLU A 32 15.39 -8.34 2.15
C GLU A 32 16.54 -7.95 3.07
N SER A 33 17.66 -7.50 2.50
CA SER A 33 18.82 -7.07 3.30
C SER A 33 18.44 -5.94 4.27
N ALA A 34 17.69 -4.94 3.81
CA ALA A 34 17.24 -3.85 4.68
C ALA A 34 16.30 -4.37 5.79
N MET A 35 15.39 -5.29 5.47
CA MET A 35 14.51 -5.92 6.46
C MET A 35 15.28 -6.69 7.54
N ILE A 36 16.33 -7.42 7.17
CA ILE A 36 17.19 -8.13 8.12
C ILE A 36 17.85 -7.14 9.09
N HIS A 37 18.30 -5.98 8.60
CA HIS A 37 18.87 -4.94 9.47
C HIS A 37 17.82 -4.34 10.42
N LEU A 38 16.60 -4.05 9.94
CA LEU A 38 15.50 -3.59 10.79
C LEU A 38 15.21 -4.57 11.93
N ARG A 39 15.17 -5.87 11.62
CA ARG A 39 14.94 -6.96 12.57
C ARG A 39 16.08 -7.22 13.56
N LYS A 40 17.22 -6.55 13.39
CA LYS A 40 18.34 -6.55 14.35
C LYS A 40 18.44 -5.23 15.12
N ALA A 41 17.80 -4.17 14.63
CA ALA A 41 17.90 -2.83 15.18
C ALA A 41 17.06 -2.65 16.45
N SER A 42 17.55 -1.83 17.37
CA SER A 42 16.80 -1.30 18.51
C SER A 42 16.76 0.21 18.41
N VAL A 43 15.59 0.80 18.57
CA VAL A 43 15.36 2.25 18.45
C VAL A 43 14.73 2.77 19.73
N ILE A 44 15.16 3.94 20.20
CA ILE A 44 14.50 4.67 21.29
C ILE A 44 13.75 5.88 20.72
N ILE A 45 12.55 6.10 21.22
CA ILE A 45 11.72 7.26 20.89
C ILE A 45 11.52 8.05 22.17
N SER A 46 12.05 9.29 22.18
CA SER A 46 11.93 10.22 23.31
C SER A 46 10.88 11.29 23.00
N GLY A 47 9.78 11.25 23.73
CA GLY A 47 8.59 12.09 23.57
C GLY A 47 7.47 11.39 22.79
N LEU A 48 6.36 11.09 23.46
CA LEU A 48 5.18 10.39 22.95
C LEU A 48 3.98 11.34 22.80
N GLY A 49 4.23 12.52 22.22
CA GLY A 49 3.17 13.37 21.65
C GLY A 49 2.68 12.83 20.30
N GLY A 50 1.97 13.64 19.51
CA GLY A 50 1.43 13.23 18.20
C GLY A 50 2.50 12.72 17.22
N VAL A 51 3.62 13.44 17.08
CA VAL A 51 4.72 12.99 16.20
C VAL A 51 5.35 11.68 16.72
N GLY A 52 5.58 11.58 18.03
CA GLY A 52 6.25 10.43 18.63
C GLY A 52 5.46 9.13 18.47
N VAL A 53 4.14 9.18 18.69
CA VAL A 53 3.25 8.01 18.50
C VAL A 53 3.21 7.57 17.04
N GLU A 54 3.23 8.53 16.10
CA GLU A 54 3.27 8.24 14.68
C GLU A 54 4.60 7.61 14.24
N VAL A 55 5.73 8.10 14.76
CA VAL A 55 7.05 7.47 14.54
C VAL A 55 7.05 6.04 15.08
N ALA A 56 6.55 5.84 16.31
CA ALA A 56 6.48 4.53 16.95
C ALA A 56 5.65 3.54 16.12
N LYS A 57 4.43 3.92 15.72
CA LYS A 57 3.57 3.10 14.85
C LYS A 57 4.33 2.65 13.60
N ASN A 58 4.94 3.58 12.87
CA ASN A 58 5.59 3.27 11.60
C ASN A 58 6.85 2.39 11.76
N LEU A 59 7.62 2.57 12.83
CA LEU A 59 8.80 1.73 13.10
C LEU A 59 8.42 0.31 13.53
N ILE A 60 7.37 0.19 14.33
CA ILE A 60 6.81 -1.10 14.76
C ILE A 60 6.28 -1.87 13.55
N LEU A 61 5.41 -1.26 12.74
CA LEU A 61 4.92 -1.84 11.49
C LEU A 61 6.05 -2.15 10.50
N GLY A 62 7.12 -1.35 10.55
CA GLY A 62 8.34 -1.56 9.77
C GLY A 62 9.16 -2.79 10.19
N GLY A 63 8.84 -3.42 11.33
CA GLY A 63 9.54 -4.62 11.80
C GLY A 63 10.89 -4.33 12.47
N ILE A 64 11.04 -3.17 13.12
CA ILE A 64 12.15 -2.93 14.06
C ILE A 64 12.04 -3.92 15.21
N ARG A 65 13.16 -4.54 15.63
CA ARG A 65 13.16 -5.56 16.70
C ARG A 65 12.65 -5.01 18.03
N ASN A 66 13.24 -3.90 18.49
CA ASN A 66 12.89 -3.29 19.77
C ASN A 66 12.64 -1.79 19.58
N VAL A 67 11.48 -1.32 20.04
CA VAL A 67 11.17 0.11 20.11
C VAL A 67 10.99 0.50 21.57
N THR A 68 11.93 1.27 22.12
CA THR A 68 11.87 1.75 23.51
C THR A 68 11.13 3.08 23.54
N LEU A 69 10.05 3.16 24.31
CA LEU A 69 9.26 4.38 24.47
C LEU A 69 9.72 5.12 25.73
N HIS A 70 10.05 6.40 25.59
CA HIS A 70 10.43 7.26 26.70
C HIS A 70 9.63 8.56 26.65
N ASP A 71 8.98 8.92 27.75
CA ASP A 71 8.39 10.24 27.92
C ASP A 71 8.36 10.59 29.40
N THR A 72 8.68 11.83 29.75
CA THR A 72 8.61 12.35 31.12
C THR A 72 7.35 13.16 31.35
N LYS A 73 6.60 13.49 30.29
CA LYS A 73 5.41 14.35 30.38
C LYS A 73 4.14 13.54 30.60
N GLU A 74 3.23 14.13 31.36
CA GLU A 74 1.86 13.65 31.49
C GLU A 74 1.03 14.03 30.25
N ALA A 75 0.04 13.20 29.94
CA ALA A 75 -0.94 13.46 28.90
C ALA A 75 -1.80 14.67 29.26
N ARG A 76 -1.94 15.59 28.32
CA ARG A 76 -2.79 16.77 28.43
C ARG A 76 -3.83 16.74 27.31
N TRP A 77 -4.89 17.52 27.47
CA TRP A 77 -5.92 17.70 26.44
C TRP A 77 -5.37 18.12 25.06
N LEU A 78 -4.26 18.85 25.01
CA LEU A 78 -3.59 19.23 23.76
C LEU A 78 -2.93 18.03 23.06
N ASP A 79 -2.54 16.99 23.79
CA ASP A 79 -1.92 15.80 23.21
C ASP A 79 -2.96 14.95 22.45
N LEU A 80 -4.17 14.87 22.98
CA LEU A 80 -5.28 14.10 22.44
C LEU A 80 -5.72 14.51 21.02
N SER A 81 -5.38 15.71 20.54
CA SER A 81 -5.71 16.14 19.15
C SER A 81 -4.88 15.43 18.07
N ALA A 82 -3.77 14.79 18.46
CA ALA A 82 -2.89 14.07 17.53
C ALA A 82 -2.39 12.73 18.05
N GLN A 83 -2.52 12.46 19.35
CA GLN A 83 -2.14 11.20 19.98
C GLN A 83 -3.38 10.29 20.06
N TYR A 84 -3.59 9.49 19.02
CA TYR A 84 -4.77 8.64 18.81
C TYR A 84 -4.85 7.40 19.72
N TYR A 85 -3.84 7.11 20.54
CA TYR A 85 -3.85 6.06 21.55
C TYR A 85 -4.10 6.57 22.98
N LEU A 86 -4.20 7.89 23.18
CA LEU A 86 -4.60 8.46 24.46
C LEU A 86 -6.09 8.77 24.46
N THR A 87 -6.73 8.49 25.59
CA THR A 87 -8.13 8.82 25.83
C THR A 87 -8.28 9.91 26.88
N GLU A 88 -9.49 10.42 27.07
CA GLU A 88 -9.81 11.39 28.12
C GLU A 88 -9.45 10.86 29.53
N ASN A 89 -9.50 9.53 29.72
CA ASN A 89 -9.16 8.88 30.99
C ASN A 89 -7.64 8.83 31.26
N ASP A 90 -6.82 9.18 30.26
CA ASP A 90 -5.37 9.14 30.38
C ASP A 90 -4.78 10.51 30.71
N VAL A 91 -5.58 11.58 30.68
CA VAL A 91 -5.14 12.93 31.07
C VAL A 91 -4.59 12.91 32.50
N GLY A 92 -3.37 13.42 32.67
CA GLY A 92 -2.61 13.37 33.94
C GLY A 92 -1.79 12.10 34.16
N LYS A 93 -1.89 11.08 33.29
CA LYS A 93 -0.98 9.92 33.31
C LYS A 93 0.22 10.17 32.42
N ASN A 94 1.32 9.46 32.68
CA ASN A 94 2.49 9.49 31.80
C ASN A 94 2.13 9.02 30.38
N ARG A 95 2.52 9.80 29.34
CA ARG A 95 2.13 9.50 27.95
C ARG A 95 2.68 8.17 27.44
N ALA A 96 3.93 7.83 27.75
CA ALA A 96 4.55 6.58 27.31
C ALA A 96 3.88 5.37 27.99
N ALA A 97 3.61 5.45 29.29
CA ALA A 97 2.93 4.38 30.01
C ALA A 97 1.46 4.21 29.55
N ALA A 98 0.74 5.30 29.32
CA ALA A 98 -0.66 5.26 28.91
C ALA A 98 -0.86 4.69 27.50
N CYS A 99 0.00 5.07 26.54
CA CYS A 99 -0.11 4.52 25.19
C CYS A 99 0.45 3.11 25.04
N PHE A 100 1.24 2.64 26.01
CA PHE A 100 1.86 1.32 25.99
C PHE A 100 0.82 0.19 25.91
N GLU A 101 -0.24 0.27 26.72
CA GLU A 101 -1.32 -0.73 26.70
C GLU A 101 -1.97 -0.82 25.31
N SER A 102 -2.20 0.33 24.67
CA SER A 102 -2.76 0.40 23.32
C SER A 102 -1.86 -0.27 22.26
N TYR A 103 -0.53 -0.29 22.44
CA TYR A 103 0.38 -1.04 21.56
C TYR A 103 0.40 -2.55 21.85
N ILE A 104 0.23 -2.97 23.11
CA ILE A 104 0.11 -4.38 23.48
C ILE A 104 -1.20 -4.98 22.94
N PHE A 105 -2.32 -4.29 23.13
CA PHE A 105 -3.61 -4.71 22.56
C PHE A 105 -3.69 -4.56 21.04
N ALA A 106 -2.69 -3.90 20.43
CA ALA A 106 -2.54 -3.84 19.00
C ALA A 106 -1.73 -4.99 18.37
N ASP A 107 -1.28 -5.95 19.19
CA ASP A 107 -0.51 -7.14 18.81
C ASP A 107 0.72 -6.84 17.93
N PHE A 108 1.65 -6.09 18.51
CA PHE A 108 2.86 -5.62 17.84
C PHE A 108 4.16 -6.31 18.31
N GLY A 109 4.06 -7.51 18.91
CA GLY A 109 5.19 -8.34 19.32
C GLY A 109 5.67 -8.14 20.78
N GLU A 110 6.37 -9.14 21.32
CA GLU A 110 6.74 -9.26 22.74
C GLU A 110 8.16 -8.73 23.06
N SER A 111 8.44 -7.42 23.01
CA SER A 111 9.67 -6.88 23.64
C SER A 111 9.69 -5.36 23.75
N PHE A 112 9.38 -4.81 24.93
CA PHE A 112 9.39 -3.37 25.19
C PHE A 112 9.90 -3.00 26.58
N ARG A 113 10.58 -1.85 26.69
CA ARG A 113 11.11 -1.28 27.93
C ARG A 113 10.91 0.24 27.93
N VAL A 114 10.67 0.82 29.10
CA VAL A 114 10.53 2.27 29.34
C VAL A 114 11.66 2.68 30.28
N ASP A 115 12.55 3.59 29.87
CA ASP A 115 13.65 4.11 30.70
C ASP A 115 13.93 5.60 30.41
N ASP A 116 14.12 6.41 31.48
CA ASP A 116 15.17 7.45 31.70
C ASP A 116 14.70 8.73 32.50
N PRO A 117 15.46 9.29 33.47
CA PRO A 117 15.03 10.40 34.35
C PRO A 117 15.31 11.86 33.93
N ASN A 118 15.87 12.17 32.74
CA ASN A 118 16.57 13.47 32.51
C ASN A 118 16.13 14.33 31.30
N GLY A 119 14.84 14.39 30.96
CA GLY A 119 14.35 15.21 29.82
C GLY A 119 14.60 16.73 29.96
N GLU A 120 15.18 17.35 28.91
CA GLU A 120 15.54 18.78 28.86
C GLU A 120 14.38 19.77 29.07
N GLN A 121 14.66 20.86 29.80
CA GLN A 121 13.70 21.90 30.15
C GLN A 121 13.76 23.10 29.18
N VAL A 122 12.60 23.66 28.81
CA VAL A 122 12.47 24.96 28.15
C VAL A 122 12.92 26.03 29.16
N LYS A 123 14.09 26.63 28.93
CA LYS A 123 14.92 27.22 30.01
C LYS A 123 14.41 28.53 30.63
N GLU A 124 13.58 29.34 29.95
CA GLU A 124 13.26 30.68 30.46
C GLU A 124 11.82 30.85 30.98
N HIS A 125 10.81 30.33 30.26
CA HIS A 125 9.39 30.48 30.64
C HIS A 125 8.66 29.16 30.89
N GLY A 126 9.30 28.01 30.67
CA GLY A 126 8.73 26.68 30.96
C GLY A 126 7.47 26.31 30.17
N ARG A 127 7.07 27.09 29.15
CA ARG A 127 5.88 26.86 28.32
C ARG A 127 6.09 27.35 26.88
N SER A 128 5.28 26.84 25.96
CA SER A 128 5.14 27.40 24.61
C SER A 128 4.41 28.76 24.64
N PRO A 129 4.61 29.62 23.62
CA PRO A 129 3.77 30.79 23.38
C PRO A 129 2.28 30.45 23.35
N LYS A 130 1.45 31.29 23.96
CA LYS A 130 0.00 31.16 23.95
C LYS A 130 -0.56 31.49 22.57
N PRO A 131 -1.67 30.87 22.15
CA PRO A 131 -2.30 31.15 20.88
C PRO A 131 -2.61 32.64 20.72
N ARG A 132 -2.26 33.20 19.56
CA ARG A 132 -2.53 34.60 19.18
C ARG A 132 -1.97 35.67 20.14
N CYS A 133 -1.04 35.33 21.03
CA CYS A 133 -0.57 36.26 22.06
C CYS A 133 0.57 37.17 21.57
N ASN A 134 0.28 38.44 21.29
CA ASN A 134 1.32 39.42 20.88
C ASN A 134 2.42 39.63 21.94
N ALA A 135 2.08 39.52 23.23
CA ALA A 135 3.10 39.64 24.28
C ALA A 135 4.13 38.50 24.18
N ASP A 136 3.69 37.28 23.87
CA ASP A 136 4.60 36.14 23.68
C ASP A 136 5.39 36.24 22.36
N VAL A 137 4.89 36.95 21.34
CA VAL A 137 5.66 37.28 20.13
C VAL A 137 6.86 38.16 20.49
N GLU A 138 6.65 39.21 21.29
CA GLU A 138 7.75 40.09 21.73
C GLU A 138 8.74 39.35 22.64
N LEU A 139 8.27 38.46 23.52
CA LEU A 139 9.14 37.62 24.34
C LEU A 139 10.00 36.69 23.46
N LEU A 140 9.42 35.99 22.49
CA LEU A 140 10.18 35.13 21.59
C LEU A 140 11.14 35.93 20.70
N LYS A 141 10.78 37.16 20.34
CA LYS A 141 11.60 38.05 19.52
C LYS A 141 12.85 38.51 20.26
N ALA A 142 12.74 38.75 21.57
CA ALA A 142 13.89 39.08 22.43
C ALA A 142 14.92 37.93 22.50
N GLU A 143 14.50 36.69 22.29
CA GLU A 143 15.38 35.50 22.26
C GLU A 143 16.11 35.29 20.92
N LEU A 144 15.76 36.05 19.88
CA LEU A 144 16.44 35.93 18.59
C LEU A 144 17.88 36.47 18.66
N PRO A 145 18.85 35.84 17.97
CA PRO A 145 20.20 36.39 17.83
C PRO A 145 20.17 37.81 17.22
N GLN A 146 20.96 38.73 17.79
CA GLN A 146 20.91 40.17 17.47
C GLN A 146 21.14 40.52 15.98
N ASP A 147 21.71 39.61 15.18
CA ASP A 147 22.05 39.82 13.77
C ASP A 147 21.08 39.16 12.76
N ASN A 148 19.99 38.54 13.22
CA ASN A 148 19.05 37.85 12.33
C ASN A 148 17.80 38.67 12.03
N SER A 149 17.60 39.03 10.75
CA SER A 149 16.32 39.50 10.26
C SER A 149 15.39 38.32 10.01
N VAL A 150 14.18 38.35 10.58
CA VAL A 150 13.16 37.32 10.37
C VAL A 150 11.95 37.97 9.72
N ASN A 151 11.27 37.24 8.83
CA ASN A 151 10.00 37.68 8.28
C ASN A 151 8.96 37.81 9.41
N GLU A 152 8.56 39.05 9.72
CA GLU A 152 7.65 39.35 10.84
C GLU A 152 6.31 38.60 10.74
N LYS A 153 5.77 38.44 9.52
CA LYS A 153 4.50 37.72 9.31
C LYS A 153 4.67 36.24 9.66
N LEU A 154 5.72 35.60 9.14
CA LEU A 154 6.00 34.18 9.38
C LEU A 154 6.36 33.94 10.86
N PHE A 155 7.17 34.82 11.46
CA PHE A 155 7.55 34.73 12.87
C PHE A 155 6.34 34.83 13.80
N LYS A 156 5.45 35.78 13.51
CA LYS A 156 4.20 35.96 14.23
C LYS A 156 3.28 34.75 14.03
N SER A 157 3.15 34.25 12.80
CA SER A 157 2.38 33.03 12.47
C SER A 157 2.88 31.82 13.27
N PHE A 158 4.20 31.58 13.27
CA PHE A 158 4.85 30.52 14.04
C PHE A 158 4.54 30.64 15.54
N CYS A 159 4.72 31.83 16.12
CA CYS A 159 4.47 32.07 17.53
C CYS A 159 2.98 31.83 17.90
N TYR A 160 2.06 32.29 17.05
CA TYR A 160 0.63 32.10 17.26
C TYR A 160 0.20 30.63 17.25
N GLN A 161 0.92 29.78 16.54
CA GLN A 161 0.62 28.36 16.36
C GLN A 161 1.49 27.44 17.23
N ALA A 162 2.39 27.98 18.07
CA ALA A 162 3.41 27.20 18.77
C ALA A 162 2.86 26.18 19.80
N MET A 163 1.57 26.28 20.18
CA MET A 163 0.86 25.28 21.01
C MET A 163 0.10 24.23 20.19
N GLY A 164 0.06 24.39 18.86
CA GLY A 164 -0.57 23.50 17.92
C GLY A 164 0.08 22.12 17.86
N ASN A 165 -0.76 21.10 17.75
CA ASN A 165 -0.44 19.68 17.71
C ASN A 165 -1.55 19.00 16.88
N LEU A 166 -1.40 19.07 15.56
CA LEU A 166 -2.37 18.58 14.60
C LEU A 166 -1.99 17.17 14.13
N VAL A 167 -2.95 16.26 14.08
CA VAL A 167 -2.75 14.88 13.60
C VAL A 167 -2.21 14.83 12.16
N THR A 168 -2.59 15.80 11.33
CA THR A 168 -2.18 15.91 9.93
C THR A 168 -0.67 16.15 9.83
N ILE A 169 -0.16 17.15 10.54
CA ILE A 169 1.26 17.47 10.62
C ILE A 169 2.04 16.34 11.32
N ALA A 170 1.47 15.76 12.38
CA ALA A 170 2.05 14.59 13.04
C ALA A 170 2.22 13.41 12.08
N SER A 171 1.25 13.17 11.19
CA SER A 171 1.31 12.12 10.16
C SER A 171 2.41 12.37 9.12
N VAL A 172 2.51 13.61 8.62
CA VAL A 172 3.57 14.02 7.67
C VAL A 172 4.95 13.85 8.30
N VAL A 173 5.18 14.50 9.43
CA VAL A 173 6.49 14.53 10.10
C VAL A 173 6.84 13.16 10.66
N GLY A 174 5.88 12.45 11.24
CA GLY A 174 6.07 11.12 11.81
C GLY A 174 6.42 10.07 10.76
N GLY A 175 5.75 10.11 9.59
CA GLY A 175 6.10 9.25 8.46
C GLY A 175 7.53 9.50 7.93
N ILE A 176 7.91 10.78 7.78
CA ILE A 176 9.27 11.16 7.35
C ILE A 176 10.31 10.75 8.40
N ALA A 177 10.10 11.09 9.67
CA ALA A 177 11.04 10.79 10.74
C ALA A 177 11.22 9.29 10.96
N ALA A 178 10.14 8.50 10.88
CA ALA A 178 10.24 7.04 10.90
C ALA A 178 11.05 6.51 9.70
N GLN A 179 10.84 7.07 8.50
CA GLN A 179 11.65 6.70 7.34
C GLN A 179 13.13 7.04 7.55
N GLU A 180 13.47 8.21 8.11
CA GLU A 180 14.86 8.57 8.41
C GLU A 180 15.49 7.63 9.45
N ALA A 181 14.74 7.23 10.48
CA ALA A 181 15.20 6.23 11.43
C ALA A 181 15.46 4.87 10.75
N MET A 182 14.60 4.44 9.82
CA MET A 182 14.84 3.24 9.00
C MET A 182 16.09 3.39 8.11
N LYS A 183 16.33 4.56 7.51
CA LYS A 183 17.54 4.83 6.71
C LYS A 183 18.80 4.74 7.56
N ALA A 184 18.76 5.26 8.78
CA ALA A 184 19.89 5.27 9.70
C ALA A 184 20.38 3.84 10.04
N VAL A 185 19.47 2.87 10.14
CA VAL A 185 19.81 1.48 10.50
C VAL A 185 20.03 0.57 9.30
N THR A 186 19.50 0.91 8.12
CA THR A 186 19.60 0.07 6.91
C THR A 186 20.64 0.53 5.91
N HIS A 187 21.03 1.82 5.93
CA HIS A 187 21.88 2.47 4.93
C HIS A 187 21.41 2.31 3.47
N HIS A 188 20.12 2.00 3.26
CA HIS A 188 19.58 1.63 1.95
C HIS A 188 19.21 2.85 1.08
N MET A 189 18.99 4.01 1.70
CA MET A 189 18.57 5.23 0.99
C MET A 189 19.32 6.45 1.51
N THR A 190 19.39 7.49 0.68
CA THR A 190 19.99 8.78 1.05
C THR A 190 19.21 9.43 2.20
N PRO A 191 19.85 9.69 3.36
CA PRO A 191 19.24 10.44 4.45
C PRO A 191 19.07 11.92 4.12
N LEU A 192 18.17 12.58 4.85
CA LEU A 192 18.10 14.05 4.85
C LEU A 192 19.42 14.65 5.34
N LYS A 193 19.88 15.72 4.69
CA LYS A 193 21.13 16.41 5.01
C LYS A 193 20.91 17.93 5.05
N GLN A 194 20.67 18.56 6.19
CA GLN A 194 20.39 18.00 7.53
C GLN A 194 19.04 18.46 8.07
N TRP A 195 18.61 19.65 7.64
CA TRP A 195 17.41 20.31 8.14
C TRP A 195 16.32 20.23 7.07
N LEU A 196 15.13 19.85 7.51
CA LEU A 196 13.92 19.94 6.73
C LEU A 196 12.92 20.78 7.52
N TYR A 197 12.64 21.98 7.03
CA TYR A 197 11.57 22.83 7.53
C TYR A 197 10.37 22.69 6.58
N LEU A 198 9.20 22.45 7.15
CA LEU A 198 7.94 22.32 6.42
C LEU A 198 6.95 23.27 7.07
N ASP A 199 6.21 23.99 6.23
CA ASP A 199 5.07 24.80 6.63
C ASP A 199 3.94 24.62 5.60
N SER A 200 2.71 24.88 6.04
CA SER A 200 1.54 24.99 5.17
C SER A 200 0.65 26.10 5.72
N ASP A 201 1.22 27.31 5.79
CA ASP A 201 0.50 28.51 6.20
C ASP A 201 -0.68 28.82 5.25
N ASP A 202 -0.65 28.26 4.03
CA ASP A 202 -1.72 28.30 3.03
C ASP A 202 -2.94 27.45 3.39
N ALA A 203 -2.83 26.53 4.36
CA ALA A 203 -3.99 25.82 4.92
C ALA A 203 -4.80 26.67 5.91
N LEU A 204 -4.25 27.80 6.38
CA LEU A 204 -4.96 28.67 7.30
C LEU A 204 -6.05 29.47 6.56
N PRO A 205 -7.29 29.49 7.08
CA PRO A 205 -8.41 30.19 6.45
C PRO A 205 -8.15 31.70 6.30
N GLY A 206 -8.41 32.27 5.12
CA GLY A 206 -8.32 33.71 4.89
C GLY A 206 -9.64 34.47 5.08
N ASP A 207 -9.70 35.68 4.55
CA ASP A 207 -10.84 36.61 4.69
C ASP A 207 -12.14 36.14 4.03
N TRP A 208 -12.03 35.13 3.17
CA TRP A 208 -13.13 34.43 2.53
C TRP A 208 -13.83 33.41 3.43
N SER A 209 -13.17 32.95 4.50
CA SER A 209 -13.74 32.00 5.45
C SER A 209 -14.38 32.70 6.64
N ARG A 210 -15.38 32.05 7.24
CA ARG A 210 -15.94 32.45 8.55
C ARG A 210 -14.88 32.40 9.66
N PHE A 211 -13.80 31.66 9.43
CA PHE A 211 -12.68 31.46 10.33
C PHE A 211 -11.45 32.30 9.96
N ASP A 212 -11.63 33.49 9.35
CA ASP A 212 -10.51 34.37 8.94
C ASP A 212 -9.40 34.47 9.98
N ASN A 213 -8.28 33.82 9.66
CA ASN A 213 -7.11 33.65 10.50
C ASN A 213 -6.51 34.98 10.95
N ALA A 214 -6.66 36.05 10.17
CA ALA A 214 -6.17 37.38 10.50
C ALA A 214 -7.02 38.08 11.57
N LYS A 215 -8.27 37.65 11.76
CA LYS A 215 -9.22 38.22 12.74
C LYS A 215 -9.32 37.43 14.04
N LEU A 216 -8.76 36.22 14.11
CA LEU A 216 -8.80 35.37 15.31
C LEU A 216 -8.10 36.02 16.51
N THR A 217 -8.78 35.98 17.66
CA THR A 217 -8.28 36.53 18.92
C THR A 217 -7.73 35.44 19.85
N VAL A 218 -7.12 35.88 20.97
CA VAL A 218 -6.65 34.97 22.02
C VAL A 218 -7.79 34.15 22.63
N GLU A 219 -9.00 34.70 22.72
CA GLU A 219 -10.14 33.98 23.30
C GLU A 219 -10.72 32.96 22.31
N ASP A 220 -10.71 33.25 21.00
CA ASP A 220 -11.18 32.31 19.97
C ASP A 220 -10.29 31.05 19.91
N CYS A 221 -8.97 31.23 20.06
CA CYS A 221 -8.00 30.15 20.02
C CYS A 221 -7.68 29.54 21.39
N LYS A 222 -8.49 29.81 22.41
CA LYS A 222 -8.24 29.33 23.77
C LYS A 222 -8.58 27.83 23.89
N PRO A 223 -7.67 26.98 24.36
CA PRO A 223 -7.96 25.56 24.58
C PRO A 223 -9.07 25.33 25.62
N GLU A 224 -10.04 24.44 25.35
CA GLU A 224 -11.22 24.20 26.20
C GLU A 224 -11.21 22.86 26.97
N GLY A 225 -10.09 22.13 27.00
CA GLY A 225 -10.02 20.86 27.73
C GLY A 225 -10.86 19.74 27.10
N ILE A 226 -10.89 19.72 25.77
CA ILE A 226 -11.55 18.70 24.94
C ILE A 226 -10.55 18.05 23.97
N LEU A 227 -10.92 16.95 23.30
CA LEU A 227 -10.09 16.24 22.30
C LEU A 227 -9.48 17.18 21.25
N TYR A 228 -10.25 18.18 20.79
CA TYR A 228 -9.85 19.10 19.72
C TYR A 228 -9.17 20.38 20.22
N SER A 229 -8.75 20.42 21.50
CA SER A 229 -8.14 21.61 22.13
C SER A 229 -6.98 22.19 21.34
N SER A 230 -6.20 21.34 20.65
CA SER A 230 -5.08 21.82 19.85
C SER A 230 -5.51 22.36 18.50
N LEU A 231 -6.52 21.77 17.87
CA LEU A 231 -7.11 22.32 16.64
C LEU A 231 -7.66 23.73 16.90
N MET A 232 -8.36 23.94 18.01
CA MET A 232 -8.81 25.26 18.46
C MET A 232 -7.65 26.25 18.60
N SER A 233 -6.52 25.80 19.14
CA SER A 233 -5.35 26.66 19.36
C SER A 233 -4.71 27.18 18.09
N VAL A 234 -4.94 26.51 16.96
CA VAL A 234 -4.40 26.90 15.64
C VAL A 234 -5.47 27.66 14.84
N GLU A 235 -6.67 27.08 14.72
CA GLU A 235 -7.70 27.50 13.75
C GLU A 235 -8.99 28.02 14.39
N ALA A 236 -9.09 28.05 15.73
CA ALA A 236 -10.33 28.33 16.47
C ALA A 236 -11.51 27.39 16.14
N ILE A 237 -11.23 26.24 15.52
CA ILE A 237 -12.21 25.22 15.18
C ILE A 237 -12.38 24.27 16.38
N ARG A 238 -13.55 24.32 17.02
CA ARG A 238 -13.93 23.39 18.10
C ARG A 238 -14.13 21.96 17.63
N ARG A 239 -14.59 21.84 16.40
CA ARG A 239 -14.71 20.60 15.65
C ARG A 239 -15.00 20.92 14.20
N VAL A 240 -14.50 20.11 13.28
CA VAL A 240 -14.82 20.24 11.85
C VAL A 240 -16.33 20.02 11.64
N PRO A 241 -17.11 21.08 11.33
CA PRO A 241 -18.56 21.05 11.16
C PRO A 241 -18.93 20.64 9.73
N VAL A 242 -18.60 19.41 9.35
CA VAL A 242 -18.99 18.89 8.04
C VAL A 242 -20.01 17.76 8.18
N GLY A 243 -20.89 17.65 7.20
CA GLY A 243 -21.95 16.66 7.10
C GLY A 243 -21.41 15.31 6.67
N VAL A 244 -21.72 14.90 5.44
CA VAL A 244 -21.47 13.54 4.94
C VAL A 244 -20.26 13.53 4.00
N TRP A 245 -19.16 12.89 4.40
CA TRP A 245 -18.02 12.63 3.52
C TRP A 245 -17.94 11.17 3.16
N GLU A 246 -17.28 10.87 2.05
CA GLU A 246 -17.02 9.49 1.70
C GLU A 246 -15.55 9.20 1.42
N ALA A 247 -15.08 8.06 1.97
CA ALA A 247 -13.75 7.52 1.76
C ALA A 247 -13.82 6.10 1.17
N TRP A 248 -13.38 5.96 -0.09
CA TRP A 248 -13.84 4.85 -0.95
C TRP A 248 -12.95 3.61 -1.04
N ALA A 249 -11.84 3.56 -0.29
CA ALA A 249 -11.05 2.34 -0.21
C ALA A 249 -10.26 2.30 1.08
N LEU A 250 -10.25 1.14 1.73
CA LEU A 250 -9.64 0.93 3.05
C LEU A 250 -8.39 0.08 2.94
N GLY A 251 -7.62 0.37 1.89
CA GLY A 251 -6.23 -0.01 1.80
C GLY A 251 -5.35 0.75 2.80
N ALA A 252 -4.05 0.82 2.52
CA ALA A 252 -3.08 1.47 3.40
C ALA A 252 -3.47 2.95 3.65
N ILE A 253 -3.71 3.69 2.57
CA ILE A 253 -4.05 5.12 2.62
C ILE A 253 -5.38 5.32 3.38
N GLY A 254 -6.38 4.46 3.13
CA GLY A 254 -7.68 4.55 3.76
C GLY A 254 -7.65 4.46 5.28
N CYS A 255 -6.82 3.56 5.84
CA CYS A 255 -6.63 3.45 7.29
C CYS A 255 -6.06 4.74 7.90
N GLU A 256 -5.05 5.34 7.24
CA GLU A 256 -4.43 6.59 7.70
C GLU A 256 -5.36 7.80 7.55
N LEU A 257 -6.09 7.90 6.42
CA LEU A 257 -7.09 8.94 6.22
C LEU A 257 -8.20 8.85 7.26
N LEU A 258 -8.72 7.65 7.53
CA LEU A 258 -9.79 7.46 8.50
C LEU A 258 -9.35 7.84 9.92
N LYS A 259 -8.10 7.48 10.29
CA LYS A 259 -7.47 7.97 11.54
C LYS A 259 -7.39 9.49 11.58
N ASN A 260 -6.84 10.12 10.54
CA ASN A 260 -6.70 11.58 10.50
C ASN A 260 -8.06 12.28 10.60
N LEU A 261 -9.04 11.87 9.80
CA LEU A 261 -10.38 12.43 9.77
C LEU A 261 -11.07 12.31 11.14
N ALA A 262 -11.00 11.13 11.77
CA ALA A 262 -11.57 10.92 13.11
C ALA A 262 -10.90 11.83 14.16
N MET A 263 -9.58 11.96 14.13
CA MET A 263 -8.84 12.83 15.07
C MET A 263 -9.07 14.33 14.80
N MET A 264 -9.38 14.71 13.55
CA MET A 264 -9.81 16.07 13.18
C MET A 264 -11.25 16.39 13.61
N GLY A 265 -12.04 15.39 14.04
CA GLY A 265 -13.45 15.57 14.40
C GLY A 265 -14.42 15.49 13.21
N VAL A 266 -13.91 15.00 12.08
CA VAL A 266 -14.58 14.23 11.03
C VAL A 266 -15.94 13.64 11.41
N ALA A 267 -17.10 14.16 10.99
CA ALA A 267 -18.40 13.48 11.16
C ALA A 267 -18.78 13.08 12.60
N CYS A 268 -18.19 13.68 13.63
CA CYS A 268 -18.46 13.29 15.02
C CYS A 268 -19.79 13.84 15.60
N GLY A 269 -20.70 14.34 14.76
CA GLY A 269 -21.75 15.31 15.12
C GLY A 269 -23.08 14.81 14.66
N LYS A 270 -24.17 15.44 15.11
CA LYS A 270 -25.50 14.85 14.98
C LYS A 270 -25.84 14.45 13.54
N ASP A 271 -25.50 15.29 12.58
CA ASP A 271 -25.78 15.09 11.15
C ASP A 271 -24.51 14.74 10.34
N GLY A 272 -23.38 14.51 11.02
CA GLY A 272 -22.12 14.16 10.36
C GLY A 272 -22.05 12.66 10.09
N LEU A 273 -21.51 12.25 8.94
CA LEU A 273 -21.33 10.84 8.58
C LEU A 273 -20.08 10.65 7.69
N ILE A 274 -19.32 9.59 7.92
CA ILE A 274 -18.31 9.11 6.96
C ILE A 274 -18.82 7.80 6.36
N LYS A 275 -19.07 7.79 5.05
CA LYS A 275 -19.33 6.54 4.31
C LYS A 275 -17.99 5.94 3.90
N ILE A 276 -17.81 4.63 4.07
CA ILE A 276 -16.61 3.92 3.60
C ILE A 276 -16.99 2.67 2.86
N THR A 277 -16.33 2.37 1.74
CA THR A 277 -16.53 1.10 1.01
C THR A 277 -15.19 0.44 0.69
N ASP A 278 -15.18 -0.90 0.73
CA ASP A 278 -14.08 -1.72 0.24
C ASP A 278 -14.60 -3.15 0.00
N MET A 279 -14.40 -3.68 -1.20
CA MET A 279 -14.87 -5.03 -1.54
C MET A 279 -13.98 -6.14 -0.97
N ASP A 280 -12.75 -5.81 -0.62
CA ASP A 280 -11.73 -6.78 -0.25
C ASP A 280 -11.90 -7.28 1.19
N GLN A 281 -11.30 -8.45 1.41
CA GLN A 281 -11.06 -8.99 2.75
C GLN A 281 -9.64 -8.66 3.20
N ILE A 282 -9.42 -8.70 4.50
CA ILE A 282 -8.11 -8.48 5.12
C ILE A 282 -7.22 -9.70 4.88
N GLU A 283 -6.02 -9.46 4.36
CA GLU A 283 -4.96 -10.48 4.22
C GLU A 283 -3.82 -10.22 5.20
N ILE A 284 -3.01 -11.26 5.50
CA ILE A 284 -1.80 -11.13 6.35
C ILE A 284 -0.88 -10.02 5.83
N SER A 285 -0.68 -9.96 4.51
CA SER A 285 0.18 -8.96 3.87
C SER A 285 -0.30 -7.51 4.06
N ASN A 286 -1.53 -7.29 4.53
CA ASN A 286 -2.10 -5.96 4.75
C ASN A 286 -1.65 -5.36 6.09
N LEU A 287 -1.44 -6.21 7.10
CA LEU A 287 -1.21 -5.81 8.49
C LEU A 287 0.05 -4.95 8.67
N ASN A 288 1.04 -5.06 7.78
CA ASN A 288 2.27 -4.26 7.83
C ASN A 288 2.07 -2.76 7.55
N ARG A 289 0.89 -2.34 7.06
CA ARG A 289 0.60 -0.94 6.70
C ARG A 289 -0.84 -0.51 6.89
N GLN A 290 -1.75 -1.45 7.21
CA GLN A 290 -3.16 -1.19 7.49
C GLN A 290 -3.40 -1.42 8.99
N PHE A 291 -2.89 -0.49 9.80
CA PHE A 291 -2.78 -0.62 11.26
C PHE A 291 -4.12 -0.59 12.02
N LEU A 292 -5.26 -0.43 11.33
CA LEU A 292 -6.58 -0.61 11.92
C LEU A 292 -6.96 -2.10 12.03
N PHE A 293 -6.22 -2.99 11.37
CA PHE A 293 -6.50 -4.43 11.32
C PHE A 293 -5.54 -5.21 12.22
N ARG A 294 -6.01 -6.36 12.71
CA ARG A 294 -5.23 -7.32 13.52
C ARG A 294 -5.16 -8.68 12.85
N MET A 295 -4.31 -9.55 13.39
CA MET A 295 -4.20 -10.93 12.92
C MET A 295 -5.56 -11.67 12.99
N ASP A 296 -6.33 -11.43 14.06
CA ASP A 296 -7.66 -12.00 14.25
C ASP A 296 -8.72 -11.48 13.24
N ASP A 297 -8.43 -10.39 12.53
CA ASP A 297 -9.34 -9.82 11.55
C ASP A 297 -9.15 -10.41 10.13
N VAL A 298 -8.13 -11.25 9.91
CA VAL A 298 -7.83 -11.84 8.59
C VAL A 298 -9.04 -12.62 8.05
N GLY A 299 -9.39 -12.36 6.79
CA GLY A 299 -10.60 -12.89 6.12
C GLY A 299 -11.86 -12.04 6.34
N SER A 300 -11.85 -11.09 7.28
CA SER A 300 -12.97 -10.16 7.48
C SER A 300 -12.97 -9.03 6.45
N LYS A 301 -14.12 -8.39 6.25
CA LYS A 301 -14.26 -7.23 5.35
C LYS A 301 -13.52 -6.01 5.90
N LYS A 302 -12.68 -5.39 5.08
CA LYS A 302 -11.85 -4.22 5.48
C LYS A 302 -12.71 -3.07 6.02
N SER A 303 -13.83 -2.76 5.36
CA SER A 303 -14.75 -1.69 5.76
C SER A 303 -15.35 -1.83 7.13
N VAL A 304 -15.89 -3.00 7.41
CA VAL A 304 -16.51 -3.27 8.71
C VAL A 304 -15.48 -3.18 9.83
N VAL A 305 -14.30 -3.76 9.64
CA VAL A 305 -13.23 -3.75 10.65
C VAL A 305 -12.67 -2.35 10.85
N ALA A 306 -12.43 -1.58 9.78
CA ALA A 306 -11.91 -0.21 9.87
C ALA A 306 -12.87 0.73 10.61
N ALA A 307 -14.17 0.64 10.31
CA ALA A 307 -15.21 1.42 11.00
C ALA A 307 -15.21 1.16 12.51
N ARG A 308 -15.02 -0.09 12.92
CA ARG A 308 -14.88 -0.47 14.34
C ARG A 308 -13.55 0.01 14.92
N GLY A 309 -12.46 -0.18 14.20
CA GLY A 309 -11.10 0.14 14.66
C GLY A 309 -10.91 1.63 14.93
N VAL A 310 -11.42 2.51 14.07
CA VAL A 310 -11.24 3.96 14.27
C VAL A 310 -12.04 4.53 15.44
N LYS A 311 -13.15 3.88 15.85
CA LYS A 311 -13.91 4.29 17.04
C LYS A 311 -13.12 4.17 18.34
N VAL A 312 -12.03 3.41 18.33
CA VAL A 312 -11.08 3.37 19.45
C VAL A 312 -10.38 4.72 19.63
N PHE A 313 -10.10 5.43 18.53
CA PHE A 313 -9.42 6.73 18.55
C PHE A 313 -10.40 7.86 18.86
N ASN A 314 -11.60 7.78 18.31
CA ASN A 314 -12.65 8.75 18.57
C ASN A 314 -14.02 8.08 18.56
N LYS A 315 -14.62 7.93 19.75
CA LYS A 315 -15.93 7.26 19.91
C LYS A 315 -17.10 8.01 19.25
N ASP A 316 -16.93 9.31 19.01
CA ASP A 316 -18.01 10.17 18.53
C ASP A 316 -18.15 10.13 17.00
N VAL A 317 -17.18 9.54 16.28
CA VAL A 317 -17.22 9.43 14.82
C VAL A 317 -18.38 8.56 14.33
N ASN A 318 -19.17 9.10 13.40
CA ASN A 318 -20.26 8.37 12.74
C ASN A 318 -19.76 7.80 11.42
N ILE A 319 -19.92 6.49 11.24
CA ILE A 319 -19.42 5.78 10.07
C ILE A 319 -20.45 4.78 9.57
N GLU A 320 -20.65 4.76 8.26
CA GLU A 320 -21.37 3.74 7.54
C GLU A 320 -20.38 2.92 6.70
N ALA A 321 -20.36 1.60 6.89
CA ALA A 321 -19.45 0.69 6.19
C ALA A 321 -20.21 -0.12 5.12
N LEU A 322 -19.77 0.03 3.87
CA LEU A 322 -20.23 -0.67 2.68
C LEU A 322 -19.15 -1.65 2.20
N ALA A 323 -19.51 -2.63 1.38
CA ALA A 323 -18.59 -3.67 0.92
C ALA A 323 -18.59 -3.85 -0.61
N GLU A 324 -19.05 -2.82 -1.32
CA GLU A 324 -19.30 -2.86 -2.75
C GLU A 324 -18.17 -2.20 -3.52
N ARG A 325 -17.83 -2.77 -4.67
CA ARG A 325 -16.80 -2.23 -5.55
C ARG A 325 -17.30 -0.97 -6.21
N VAL A 326 -16.56 0.14 -6.13
CA VAL A 326 -16.89 1.32 -6.93
C VAL A 326 -16.77 1.05 -8.43
N GLY A 327 -17.84 1.34 -9.17
CA GLY A 327 -17.86 1.18 -10.61
C GLY A 327 -19.26 1.26 -11.19
N GLN A 328 -19.33 1.17 -12.52
CA GLN A 328 -20.59 1.25 -13.27
C GLN A 328 -21.61 0.20 -12.83
N ASP A 329 -21.15 -1.01 -12.50
CA ASP A 329 -22.03 -2.13 -12.11
C ASP A 329 -22.77 -1.88 -10.77
N THR A 330 -22.24 -0.96 -9.95
CA THR A 330 -22.77 -0.63 -8.61
C THR A 330 -23.50 0.71 -8.56
N GLU A 331 -23.78 1.35 -9.69
CA GLU A 331 -24.50 2.64 -9.73
C GLU A 331 -25.94 2.56 -9.21
N HIS A 332 -26.51 1.36 -9.13
CA HIS A 332 -27.80 1.16 -8.45
C HIS A 332 -27.70 1.35 -6.92
N ILE A 333 -26.49 1.24 -6.35
CA ILE A 333 -26.18 1.49 -4.93
C ILE A 333 -25.63 2.91 -4.80
N PHE A 334 -24.61 3.25 -5.59
CA PHE A 334 -23.99 4.59 -5.64
C PHE A 334 -24.71 5.49 -6.65
N ASN A 335 -26.01 5.67 -6.43
CA ASN A 335 -26.92 6.39 -7.31
C ASN A 335 -26.89 7.92 -7.08
N ASP A 336 -27.82 8.64 -7.71
CA ASP A 336 -27.91 10.10 -7.60
C ASP A 336 -28.15 10.56 -6.15
N ASP A 337 -29.05 9.92 -5.42
CA ASP A 337 -29.36 10.27 -4.03
C ASP A 337 -28.12 10.11 -3.14
N PHE A 338 -27.36 9.05 -3.38
CA PHE A 338 -26.15 8.74 -2.65
C PHE A 338 -25.08 9.85 -2.77
N PHE A 339 -24.79 10.29 -4.00
CA PHE A 339 -23.81 11.35 -4.25
C PHE A 339 -24.34 12.75 -3.88
N ALA A 340 -25.65 12.99 -3.99
CA ALA A 340 -26.25 14.26 -3.64
C ALA A 340 -26.16 14.60 -2.14
N GLU A 341 -26.01 13.59 -1.29
CA GLU A 341 -25.80 13.78 0.15
C GLU A 341 -24.36 14.16 0.52
N LEU A 342 -23.38 13.94 -0.37
CA LEU A 342 -21.97 14.11 -0.04
C LEU A 342 -21.51 15.57 -0.09
N ASP A 343 -20.63 15.92 0.84
CA ASP A 343 -19.90 17.19 0.86
C ASP A 343 -18.56 17.09 0.10
N GLY A 344 -18.05 15.88 -0.11
CA GLY A 344 -16.76 15.65 -0.73
C GLY A 344 -16.33 14.19 -0.72
N VAL A 345 -15.31 13.89 -1.53
CA VAL A 345 -14.79 12.55 -1.76
C VAL A 345 -13.30 12.48 -1.46
N ALA A 346 -12.86 11.44 -0.74
CA ALA A 346 -11.45 11.13 -0.55
C ALA A 346 -11.12 9.73 -1.11
N ASN A 347 -10.26 9.69 -2.14
CA ASN A 347 -9.80 8.46 -2.76
C ASN A 347 -8.60 7.87 -2.03
N ALA A 348 -8.66 6.55 -1.87
CA ALA A 348 -7.58 5.70 -1.36
C ALA A 348 -7.44 4.42 -2.21
N LEU A 349 -7.70 4.57 -3.51
CA LEU A 349 -7.80 3.49 -4.49
C LEU A 349 -6.41 2.98 -4.91
N ASP A 350 -6.34 1.79 -5.51
CA ASP A 350 -5.07 1.16 -5.93
C ASP A 350 -4.93 1.00 -7.45
N ASN A 351 -5.99 1.29 -8.22
CA ASN A 351 -6.02 1.18 -9.68
C ASN A 351 -6.51 2.47 -10.35
N VAL A 352 -6.06 2.72 -11.57
CA VAL A 352 -6.35 3.95 -12.33
C VAL A 352 -7.80 4.01 -12.81
N ASP A 353 -8.41 2.86 -13.11
CA ASP A 353 -9.78 2.80 -13.62
C ASP A 353 -10.81 3.26 -12.59
N ALA A 354 -10.68 2.80 -11.34
CA ALA A 354 -11.50 3.27 -10.23
C ALA A 354 -11.29 4.76 -9.96
N ARG A 355 -10.05 5.26 -10.05
CA ARG A 355 -9.76 6.71 -9.89
C ARG A 355 -10.47 7.53 -10.95
N ARG A 356 -10.37 7.13 -12.22
CA ARG A 356 -11.07 7.80 -13.34
C ARG A 356 -12.58 7.69 -13.23
N TYR A 357 -13.10 6.58 -12.69
CA TYR A 357 -14.53 6.45 -12.41
C TYR A 357 -14.97 7.49 -11.37
N MET A 358 -14.30 7.53 -10.22
CA MET A 358 -14.62 8.46 -9.14
C MET A 358 -14.46 9.92 -9.56
N ASP A 359 -13.40 10.24 -10.31
CA ASP A 359 -13.20 11.57 -10.89
C ASP A 359 -14.39 12.01 -11.75
N ARG A 360 -14.86 11.16 -12.67
CA ARG A 360 -16.05 11.46 -13.49
C ARG A 360 -17.31 11.68 -12.65
N ARG A 361 -17.51 10.89 -11.59
CA ARG A 361 -18.66 11.06 -10.69
C ARG A 361 -18.56 12.37 -9.91
N CYS A 362 -17.38 12.71 -9.38
CA CYS A 362 -17.15 13.96 -8.65
C CYS A 362 -17.36 15.18 -9.56
N VAL A 363 -16.86 15.14 -10.80
CA VAL A 363 -17.12 16.19 -11.79
C VAL A 363 -18.62 16.32 -12.09
N TYR A 364 -19.33 15.21 -12.24
CA TYR A 364 -20.77 15.21 -12.56
C TYR A 364 -21.63 15.81 -11.42
N TYR A 365 -21.34 15.47 -10.16
CA TYR A 365 -22.07 15.98 -8.99
C TYR A 365 -21.45 17.25 -8.39
N CYS A 366 -20.44 17.84 -9.05
CA CYS A 366 -19.71 19.01 -8.54
C CYS A 366 -19.16 18.83 -7.11
N LEU A 367 -18.63 17.65 -6.81
CA LEU A 367 -18.01 17.32 -5.52
C LEU A 367 -16.50 17.55 -5.56
N PRO A 368 -15.91 18.06 -4.46
CA PRO A 368 -14.47 18.13 -4.33
C PRO A 368 -13.90 16.72 -4.17
N LEU A 369 -12.76 16.47 -4.81
CA LEU A 369 -12.09 15.17 -4.78
C LEU A 369 -10.66 15.33 -4.26
N LEU A 370 -10.36 14.60 -3.19
CA LEU A 370 -9.02 14.43 -2.64
C LEU A 370 -8.44 13.11 -3.14
N GLU A 371 -7.47 13.17 -4.05
CA GLU A 371 -6.82 12.03 -4.68
C GLU A 371 -5.41 11.79 -4.13
N SER A 372 -5.02 10.52 -4.01
CA SER A 372 -3.70 10.16 -3.51
C SER A 372 -3.21 8.79 -3.99
N GLY A 373 -1.89 8.67 -4.09
CA GLY A 373 -1.22 7.46 -4.55
C GLY A 373 0.12 7.22 -3.85
N THR A 374 0.51 5.95 -3.76
CA THR A 374 1.81 5.52 -3.23
C THR A 374 2.42 4.42 -4.07
N MET A 375 3.74 4.44 -4.24
CA MET A 375 4.53 3.37 -4.85
C MET A 375 5.90 3.27 -4.16
N GLY A 376 6.06 2.27 -3.29
CA GLY A 376 7.24 2.14 -2.43
C GLY A 376 7.43 3.40 -1.59
N THR A 377 8.56 4.07 -1.76
CA THR A 377 8.89 5.33 -1.07
C THR A 377 8.34 6.59 -1.73
N LYS A 378 7.68 6.47 -2.88
CA LYS A 378 7.11 7.59 -3.63
C LYS A 378 5.63 7.75 -3.27
N GLY A 379 5.17 8.98 -3.23
CA GLY A 379 3.77 9.31 -3.05
C GLY A 379 3.40 10.60 -3.77
N ASN A 380 2.11 10.77 -4.04
CA ASN A 380 1.54 11.98 -4.62
C ASN A 380 0.18 12.27 -4.01
N THR A 381 -0.20 13.54 -4.04
CA THR A 381 -1.53 14.04 -3.68
C THR A 381 -2.01 14.99 -4.76
N GLN A 382 -3.30 14.97 -5.05
CA GLN A 382 -3.95 15.90 -5.97
C GLN A 382 -5.32 16.26 -5.40
N VAL A 383 -5.69 17.53 -5.49
CA VAL A 383 -7.01 18.01 -5.09
C VAL A 383 -7.74 18.54 -6.32
N VAL A 384 -9.00 18.16 -6.48
CA VAL A 384 -9.90 18.66 -7.51
C VAL A 384 -10.96 19.51 -6.83
N TYR A 385 -10.93 20.81 -7.12
CA TYR A 385 -11.95 21.77 -6.68
C TYR A 385 -12.96 21.97 -7.82
N PRO A 386 -14.27 21.79 -7.55
CA PRO A 386 -15.31 22.07 -8.53
C PRO A 386 -15.18 23.50 -9.09
N HIS A 387 -15.26 23.64 -10.41
CA HIS A 387 -15.18 24.91 -11.13
C HIS A 387 -13.88 25.72 -10.97
N LEU A 388 -12.83 25.17 -10.35
CA LEU A 388 -11.58 25.88 -10.13
C LEU A 388 -10.37 25.15 -10.73
N THR A 389 -10.19 23.87 -10.45
CA THR A 389 -9.05 23.10 -10.97
C THR A 389 -9.47 22.18 -12.11
N GLU A 390 -8.49 21.64 -12.82
CA GLU A 390 -8.73 20.50 -13.71
C GLU A 390 -9.09 19.24 -12.92
N SER A 391 -9.74 18.30 -13.59
CA SER A 391 -10.08 16.97 -13.04
C SER A 391 -8.87 16.03 -13.09
N TYR A 392 -8.87 14.95 -12.32
CA TYR A 392 -7.81 13.93 -12.37
C TYR A 392 -7.63 13.39 -13.80
N GLY A 393 -8.74 13.09 -14.49
CA GLY A 393 -8.74 12.58 -15.86
C GLY A 393 -8.35 13.60 -16.94
N SER A 394 -8.10 14.86 -16.60
CA SER A 394 -7.64 15.89 -17.56
C SER A 394 -6.19 15.71 -17.97
N SER A 395 -5.39 15.04 -17.12
CA SER A 395 -3.99 14.70 -17.38
C SER A 395 -3.85 13.23 -17.75
N VAL A 396 -2.83 12.90 -18.56
CA VAL A 396 -2.57 11.52 -19.01
C VAL A 396 -1.29 11.02 -18.38
N ASP A 397 -1.44 10.07 -17.46
CA ASP A 397 -0.32 9.30 -16.94
C ASP A 397 0.29 8.40 -18.02
N PRO A 398 1.61 8.11 -17.95
CA PRO A 398 2.24 7.13 -18.83
C PRO A 398 1.50 5.78 -18.75
N PRO A 399 1.16 5.16 -19.89
CA PRO A 399 0.51 3.86 -19.88
C PRO A 399 1.44 2.81 -19.25
N GLU A 400 0.84 1.75 -18.72
CA GLU A 400 1.61 0.55 -18.35
C GLU A 400 2.41 0.07 -19.57
N LYS A 401 3.65 -0.35 -19.33
CA LYS A 401 4.51 -0.84 -20.41
C LYS A 401 4.06 -2.25 -20.82
N ASP A 402 3.23 -2.32 -21.85
CA ASP A 402 2.89 -3.60 -22.47
C ASP A 402 4.11 -4.18 -23.20
N ILE A 403 4.39 -5.45 -22.94
CA ILE A 403 5.44 -6.18 -23.65
C ILE A 403 4.88 -6.61 -25.01
N PRO A 404 5.54 -6.31 -26.14
CA PRO A 404 5.05 -6.72 -27.44
C PRO A 404 4.83 -8.24 -27.52
N ILE A 405 3.69 -8.67 -28.08
CA ILE A 405 3.32 -10.10 -28.18
C ILE A 405 4.43 -10.94 -28.84
N CYS A 406 5.10 -10.39 -29.86
CA CYS A 406 6.20 -11.07 -30.55
C CYS A 406 7.40 -11.33 -29.61
N THR A 407 7.69 -10.40 -28.70
CA THR A 407 8.72 -10.53 -27.67
C THR A 407 8.36 -11.62 -26.68
N LEU A 408 7.11 -11.65 -26.18
CA LEU A 408 6.65 -12.68 -25.25
C LEU A 408 6.68 -14.09 -25.89
N LYS A 409 6.14 -14.21 -27.11
CA LYS A 409 5.97 -15.50 -27.79
C LYS A 409 7.27 -16.09 -28.31
N ASN A 410 8.18 -15.28 -28.87
CA ASN A 410 9.32 -15.79 -29.64
C ASN A 410 10.68 -15.24 -29.20
N PHE A 411 10.75 -13.99 -28.73
CA PHE A 411 12.03 -13.30 -28.56
C PHE A 411 12.18 -12.64 -27.17
N PRO A 412 12.03 -13.39 -26.06
CA PRO A 412 12.31 -12.85 -24.74
C PRO A 412 13.80 -12.54 -24.59
N ASN A 413 14.12 -11.49 -23.85
CA ASN A 413 15.49 -11.08 -23.56
C ASN A 413 15.72 -10.59 -22.13
N GLU A 414 14.63 -10.44 -21.37
CA GLU A 414 14.62 -10.09 -19.96
C GLU A 414 13.74 -11.07 -19.21
N ILE A 415 14.02 -11.26 -17.92
CA ILE A 415 13.26 -12.17 -17.06
C ILE A 415 11.77 -11.78 -16.94
N GLN A 416 11.46 -10.49 -17.09
CA GLN A 416 10.09 -9.97 -17.11
C GLN A 416 9.26 -10.60 -18.24
N HIS A 417 9.89 -10.84 -19.40
CA HIS A 417 9.23 -11.40 -20.58
C HIS A 417 8.89 -12.87 -20.38
N THR A 418 9.77 -13.65 -19.73
CA THR A 418 9.54 -15.06 -19.43
C THR A 418 8.53 -15.23 -18.30
N ILE A 419 8.49 -14.32 -17.32
CA ILE A 419 7.50 -14.34 -16.24
C ILE A 419 6.10 -14.02 -16.78
N GLN A 420 5.96 -12.98 -17.61
CA GLN A 420 4.66 -12.68 -18.24
C GLN A 420 4.22 -13.82 -19.15
N TRP A 421 5.12 -14.42 -19.93
CA TRP A 421 4.81 -15.61 -20.72
C TRP A 421 4.37 -16.79 -19.85
N ALA A 422 5.02 -17.02 -18.71
CA ALA A 422 4.68 -18.12 -17.80
C ALA A 422 3.31 -17.90 -17.13
N ARG A 423 2.94 -16.64 -16.86
CA ARG A 423 1.60 -16.28 -16.40
C ARG A 423 0.54 -16.56 -17.49
N ASP A 424 0.80 -16.13 -18.73
CA ASP A 424 -0.10 -16.40 -19.86
C ASP A 424 -0.25 -17.92 -20.09
N LEU A 425 0.83 -18.68 -19.91
CA LEU A 425 0.82 -20.14 -19.95
C LEU A 425 -0.05 -20.71 -18.82
N PHE A 426 0.13 -20.26 -17.58
CA PHE A 426 -0.68 -20.69 -16.45
C PHE A 426 -2.19 -20.46 -16.70
N GLU A 427 -2.58 -19.25 -17.10
CA GLU A 427 -3.97 -18.90 -17.41
C GLU A 427 -4.51 -19.76 -18.57
N GLY A 428 -3.69 -20.00 -19.60
CA GLY A 428 -4.05 -20.82 -20.76
C GLY A 428 -4.19 -22.31 -20.48
N LEU A 429 -3.51 -22.85 -19.46
CA LEU A 429 -3.54 -24.27 -19.12
C LEU A 429 -4.57 -24.63 -18.05
N PHE A 430 -4.73 -23.79 -17.04
CA PHE A 430 -5.49 -24.13 -15.84
C PHE A 430 -6.79 -23.33 -15.68
N THR A 431 -6.88 -22.14 -16.27
CA THR A 431 -8.06 -21.25 -16.10
C THR A 431 -8.97 -21.30 -17.32
N ALA A 432 -8.50 -20.82 -18.47
CA ALA A 432 -9.34 -20.63 -19.66
C ALA A 432 -10.02 -21.92 -20.17
N PRO A 433 -9.33 -23.10 -20.23
CA PRO A 433 -9.99 -24.33 -20.65
C PRO A 433 -11.08 -24.78 -19.68
N ALA A 434 -10.84 -24.66 -18.36
CA ALA A 434 -11.79 -25.04 -17.33
C ALA A 434 -13.03 -24.13 -17.33
N GLU A 435 -12.85 -22.82 -17.40
CA GLU A 435 -13.95 -21.86 -17.51
C GLU A 435 -14.79 -22.10 -18.77
N THR A 436 -14.14 -22.29 -19.91
CA THR A 436 -14.83 -22.55 -21.19
C THR A 436 -15.64 -23.85 -21.13
N ALA A 437 -15.04 -24.92 -20.60
CA ALA A 437 -15.72 -26.20 -20.40
C ALA A 437 -16.92 -26.06 -19.43
N ASN A 438 -16.75 -25.33 -18.31
CA ASN A 438 -17.82 -25.10 -17.35
C ASN A 438 -18.95 -24.25 -17.93
N GLN A 439 -18.65 -23.22 -18.75
CA GLN A 439 -19.67 -22.45 -19.45
C GLN A 439 -20.51 -23.33 -20.38
N PHE A 440 -19.85 -24.23 -21.13
CA PHE A 440 -20.54 -25.21 -21.99
C PHE A 440 -21.41 -26.18 -21.17
N LEU A 441 -20.88 -26.73 -20.07
CA LEU A 441 -21.60 -27.69 -19.22
C LEU A 441 -22.76 -27.06 -18.43
N THR A 442 -22.67 -25.78 -18.07
CA THR A 442 -23.68 -25.08 -17.27
C THR A 442 -24.88 -24.66 -18.11
N ASP A 443 -24.65 -24.13 -19.31
CA ASP A 443 -25.70 -23.64 -20.20
C ASP A 443 -25.29 -23.83 -21.67
N GLU A 444 -25.45 -25.07 -22.14
CA GLU A 444 -25.12 -25.47 -23.51
C GLU A 444 -25.82 -24.58 -24.54
N ARG A 445 -27.11 -24.28 -24.32
CA ARG A 445 -27.91 -23.49 -25.27
C ARG A 445 -27.32 -22.09 -25.44
N ARG A 446 -27.08 -21.39 -24.34
CA ARG A 446 -26.50 -20.04 -24.38
C ARG A 446 -25.08 -20.05 -24.94
N PHE A 447 -24.31 -21.11 -24.68
CA PHE A 447 -22.99 -21.29 -25.27
C PHE A 447 -23.06 -21.42 -26.80
N LEU A 448 -23.97 -22.24 -27.33
CA LEU A 448 -24.19 -22.41 -28.76
C LEU A 448 -24.71 -21.13 -29.43
N GLU A 449 -25.64 -20.41 -28.79
CA GLU A 449 -26.14 -19.11 -29.29
C GLU A 449 -24.99 -18.09 -29.41
N ARG A 450 -24.03 -18.09 -28.47
CA ARG A 450 -22.83 -17.25 -28.53
C ARG A 450 -21.90 -17.64 -29.69
N LEU A 451 -21.75 -18.94 -29.96
CA LEU A 451 -20.92 -19.44 -31.07
C LEU A 451 -21.46 -19.02 -32.44
N GLU A 452 -22.77 -18.91 -32.61
CA GLU A 452 -23.40 -18.46 -33.86
C GLU A 452 -23.01 -17.02 -34.22
N GLN A 453 -22.75 -16.18 -33.21
CA GLN A 453 -22.30 -14.79 -33.39
C GLN A 453 -20.80 -14.67 -33.70
N MET A 454 -20.03 -15.75 -33.55
CA MET A 454 -18.57 -15.77 -33.78
C MET A 454 -18.21 -16.20 -35.22
N ASN A 455 -17.03 -15.77 -35.67
CA ASN A 455 -16.49 -16.23 -36.96
C ASN A 455 -16.01 -17.69 -36.89
N VAL A 456 -15.83 -18.33 -38.05
CA VAL A 456 -15.50 -19.77 -38.15
C VAL A 456 -14.22 -20.14 -37.39
N SER A 457 -13.20 -19.28 -37.43
CA SER A 457 -11.91 -19.53 -36.75
C SER A 457 -12.09 -19.56 -35.23
N GLN A 458 -12.73 -18.53 -34.68
CA GLN A 458 -13.05 -18.43 -33.25
C GLN A 458 -13.91 -19.60 -32.79
N ARG A 459 -14.92 -19.95 -33.58
CA ARG A 459 -15.84 -21.05 -33.29
C ARG A 459 -15.11 -22.39 -33.21
N THR A 460 -14.22 -22.64 -34.18
CA THR A 460 -13.42 -23.86 -34.24
C THR A 460 -12.47 -23.94 -33.06
N GLN A 461 -11.80 -22.84 -32.71
CA GLN A 461 -10.89 -22.77 -31.57
C GLN A 461 -11.61 -23.05 -30.25
N LEU A 462 -12.77 -22.43 -30.02
CA LEU A 462 -13.51 -22.59 -28.76
C LEU A 462 -14.06 -24.02 -28.61
N LEU A 463 -14.61 -24.59 -29.69
CA LEU A 463 -15.07 -25.98 -29.68
C LEU A 463 -13.93 -26.99 -29.51
N ALA A 464 -12.79 -26.75 -30.15
CA ALA A 464 -11.59 -27.58 -29.96
C ALA A 464 -11.11 -27.56 -28.50
N GLN A 465 -11.13 -26.39 -27.86
CA GLN A 465 -10.77 -26.25 -26.46
C GLN A 465 -11.73 -27.01 -25.52
N VAL A 466 -13.04 -26.96 -25.78
CA VAL A 466 -14.03 -27.76 -25.03
C VAL A 466 -13.80 -29.26 -25.22
N LYS A 467 -13.61 -29.70 -26.47
CA LYS A 467 -13.35 -31.11 -26.81
C LYS A 467 -12.07 -31.62 -26.12
N ASP A 468 -11.01 -30.82 -26.15
CA ASP A 468 -9.74 -31.16 -25.51
C ASP A 468 -9.89 -31.29 -23.99
N ALA A 469 -10.52 -30.30 -23.35
CA ALA A 469 -10.70 -30.28 -21.90
C ALA A 469 -11.61 -31.41 -21.38
N LEU A 470 -12.65 -31.80 -22.13
CA LEU A 470 -13.64 -32.78 -21.67
C LEU A 470 -13.39 -34.21 -22.15
N ILE A 471 -12.68 -34.37 -23.28
CA ILE A 471 -12.52 -35.67 -23.96
C ILE A 471 -11.05 -35.99 -24.20
N ASP A 472 -10.36 -35.23 -25.07
CA ASP A 472 -9.07 -35.68 -25.62
C ASP A 472 -7.95 -35.68 -24.57
N SER A 473 -7.90 -34.66 -23.70
CA SER A 473 -6.82 -34.43 -22.72
C SER A 473 -7.31 -34.54 -21.27
N LYS A 474 -8.47 -35.16 -21.04
CA LYS A 474 -9.00 -35.38 -19.69
C LYS A 474 -8.20 -36.49 -18.98
N PRO A 475 -7.56 -36.20 -17.83
CA PRO A 475 -6.80 -37.21 -17.10
C PRO A 475 -7.74 -38.24 -16.43
N ALA A 476 -7.36 -39.52 -16.47
CA ALA A 476 -8.06 -40.58 -15.75
C ALA A 476 -7.46 -40.86 -14.36
N SER A 477 -6.20 -40.45 -14.16
CA SER A 477 -5.40 -40.71 -12.96
C SER A 477 -4.40 -39.58 -12.71
N ALA A 478 -3.82 -39.52 -11.51
CA ALA A 478 -2.79 -38.54 -11.19
C ALA A 478 -1.47 -38.84 -11.94
N GLU A 479 -1.20 -40.09 -12.26
CA GLU A 479 -0.09 -40.50 -13.14
C GLU A 479 -0.25 -39.92 -14.54
N ASP A 480 -1.47 -39.81 -15.05
CA ASP A 480 -1.72 -39.17 -16.35
C ASP A 480 -1.47 -37.65 -16.29
N CYS A 481 -1.73 -37.01 -15.14
CA CYS A 481 -1.33 -35.61 -14.91
C CYS A 481 0.20 -35.43 -14.96
N VAL A 482 0.97 -36.37 -14.40
CA VAL A 482 2.44 -36.35 -14.47
C VAL A 482 2.93 -36.55 -15.90
N LYS A 483 2.36 -37.50 -16.65
CA LYS A 483 2.69 -37.70 -18.08
C LYS A 483 2.37 -36.43 -18.89
N TRP A 484 1.21 -35.83 -18.66
CA TRP A 484 0.81 -34.58 -19.30
C TRP A 484 1.81 -33.46 -19.02
N ALA A 485 2.19 -33.25 -17.75
CA ALA A 485 3.15 -32.23 -17.37
C ALA A 485 4.55 -32.48 -17.99
N ARG A 486 4.98 -33.74 -18.10
CA ARG A 486 6.22 -34.09 -18.81
C ARG A 486 6.15 -33.82 -20.31
N MET A 487 5.01 -34.09 -20.94
CA MET A 487 4.80 -33.76 -22.36
C MET A 487 4.74 -32.25 -22.58
N LEU A 488 4.13 -31.51 -21.67
CA LEU A 488 4.12 -30.05 -21.69
C LEU A 488 5.53 -29.45 -21.62
N PHE A 489 6.42 -30.04 -20.81
CA PHE A 489 7.83 -29.66 -20.80
C PHE A 489 8.47 -29.86 -22.19
N GLN A 490 8.24 -31.03 -22.79
CA GLN A 490 8.78 -31.37 -24.11
C GLN A 490 8.33 -30.35 -25.15
N GLU A 491 7.04 -30.04 -25.17
CA GLU A 491 6.45 -29.11 -26.13
C GLU A 491 7.05 -27.70 -25.99
N HIS A 492 7.06 -27.12 -24.79
CA HIS A 492 7.42 -25.71 -24.61
C HIS A 492 8.91 -25.42 -24.57
N TYR A 493 9.73 -26.32 -24.00
CA TYR A 493 11.16 -26.06 -23.77
C TYR A 493 12.07 -26.79 -24.75
N HIS A 494 11.53 -27.72 -25.55
CA HIS A 494 12.26 -28.42 -26.60
C HIS A 494 11.64 -28.22 -27.97
N ASP A 495 10.42 -28.73 -28.22
CA ASP A 495 9.88 -28.87 -29.58
C ASP A 495 9.58 -27.51 -30.23
N ASN A 496 8.95 -26.60 -29.49
CA ASN A 496 8.70 -25.23 -29.96
C ASN A 496 10.00 -24.47 -30.22
N ILE A 497 11.05 -24.71 -29.43
CA ILE A 497 12.36 -24.09 -29.62
C ILE A 497 13.07 -24.69 -30.84
N ALA A 498 13.01 -26.01 -31.02
CA ALA A 498 13.55 -26.70 -32.18
C ALA A 498 12.86 -26.20 -33.47
N GLN A 499 11.53 -26.07 -33.45
CA GLN A 499 10.77 -25.51 -34.56
C GLN A 499 11.18 -24.07 -34.87
N MET A 500 11.41 -23.25 -33.85
CA MET A 500 11.88 -21.87 -34.04
C MET A 500 13.29 -21.81 -34.61
N LEU A 501 14.22 -22.65 -34.16
CA LEU A 501 15.57 -22.75 -34.72
C LEU A 501 15.58 -23.32 -36.14
N HIS A 502 14.60 -24.16 -36.49
CA HIS A 502 14.40 -24.61 -37.86
C HIS A 502 13.93 -23.47 -38.77
N SER A 503 12.97 -22.67 -38.31
CA SER A 503 12.47 -21.51 -39.06
C SER A 503 13.47 -20.35 -39.12
N PHE A 504 14.28 -20.18 -38.07
CA PHE A 504 15.30 -19.15 -37.95
C PHE A 504 16.64 -19.74 -37.52
N PRO A 505 17.45 -20.26 -38.47
CA PRO A 505 18.74 -20.88 -38.16
C PRO A 505 19.67 -19.99 -37.31
N PRO A 506 20.49 -20.56 -36.41
CA PRO A 506 21.39 -19.79 -35.54
C PRO A 506 22.34 -18.84 -36.26
N ASP A 507 22.73 -19.19 -37.49
CA ASP A 507 23.65 -18.46 -38.36
C ASP A 507 22.93 -17.56 -39.39
N GLN A 508 21.59 -17.46 -39.32
CA GLN A 508 20.81 -16.64 -40.25
C GLN A 508 21.23 -15.17 -40.22
N VAL A 509 21.36 -14.59 -41.41
CA VAL A 509 21.59 -13.16 -41.64
C VAL A 509 20.34 -12.49 -42.21
N THR A 510 20.14 -11.22 -41.88
CA THR A 510 19.11 -10.38 -42.49
C THR A 510 19.53 -9.93 -43.88
N ASP A 511 18.60 -9.38 -44.65
CA ASP A 511 18.87 -8.84 -46.00
C ASP A 511 19.95 -7.74 -46.02
N GLN A 512 20.21 -7.11 -44.86
CA GLN A 512 21.25 -6.10 -44.67
C GLN A 512 22.60 -6.69 -44.21
N GLY A 513 22.74 -8.01 -44.18
CA GLY A 513 23.97 -8.71 -43.80
C GLY A 513 24.25 -8.78 -42.29
N ALA A 514 23.35 -8.30 -41.44
CA ALA A 514 23.48 -8.39 -39.99
C ALA A 514 22.97 -9.76 -39.48
N LYS A 515 23.52 -10.27 -38.37
CA LYS A 515 23.04 -11.51 -37.75
C LYS A 515 21.59 -11.33 -37.26
N PHE A 516 20.70 -12.26 -37.59
CA PHE A 516 19.31 -12.26 -37.13
C PHE A 516 19.23 -12.30 -35.59
N TRP A 517 19.99 -13.21 -34.98
CA TRP A 517 20.15 -13.33 -33.54
C TRP A 517 21.18 -12.34 -32.99
N SER A 518 20.79 -11.07 -32.90
CA SER A 518 21.63 -10.01 -32.33
C SER A 518 20.81 -8.98 -31.56
N GLY A 519 21.49 -8.19 -30.71
CA GLY A 519 20.87 -7.15 -29.89
C GLY A 519 19.82 -7.74 -28.93
N THR A 520 18.54 -7.40 -29.16
CA THR A 520 17.41 -7.86 -28.35
C THR A 520 16.95 -9.27 -28.68
N LYS A 521 17.40 -9.89 -29.79
CA LYS A 521 17.06 -11.27 -30.14
C LYS A 521 18.15 -12.23 -29.67
N ARG A 522 17.89 -12.93 -28.57
CA ARG A 522 18.77 -13.98 -28.04
C ARG A 522 18.50 -15.29 -28.75
N CYS A 523 19.54 -15.91 -29.31
CA CYS A 523 19.43 -17.22 -29.93
C CYS A 523 19.10 -18.27 -28.85
N PRO A 524 17.99 -19.00 -28.94
CA PRO A 524 17.64 -20.00 -27.96
C PRO A 524 18.41 -21.31 -28.18
N HIS A 525 18.34 -22.21 -27.21
CA HIS A 525 18.75 -23.60 -27.31
C HIS A 525 17.69 -24.52 -26.69
N VAL A 526 17.61 -25.76 -27.16
CA VAL A 526 16.62 -26.74 -26.69
C VAL A 526 17.02 -27.31 -25.34
N LEU A 527 16.04 -27.52 -24.45
CA LEU A 527 16.26 -28.23 -23.19
C LEU A 527 15.88 -29.70 -23.32
N THR A 528 16.72 -30.58 -22.80
CA THR A 528 16.37 -32.00 -22.62
C THR A 528 15.95 -32.20 -21.17
N PHE A 529 14.82 -32.86 -20.94
CA PHE A 529 14.35 -33.09 -19.57
C PHE A 529 15.33 -33.98 -18.79
N ASP A 530 15.73 -33.50 -17.62
CA ASP A 530 16.59 -34.22 -16.69
C ASP A 530 15.93 -34.16 -15.29
N PRO A 531 15.49 -35.30 -14.72
CA PRO A 531 14.88 -35.34 -13.40
C PRO A 531 15.88 -35.02 -12.27
N SER A 532 17.18 -34.93 -12.54
CA SER A 532 18.17 -34.50 -11.54
C SER A 532 18.23 -32.97 -11.39
N GLN A 533 17.73 -32.22 -12.38
CA GLN A 533 17.62 -30.77 -12.32
C GLN A 533 16.39 -30.33 -11.53
N GLU A 534 16.58 -29.37 -10.62
CA GLU A 534 15.53 -28.93 -9.69
C GLU A 534 14.37 -28.25 -10.42
N GLU A 535 14.64 -27.27 -11.27
CA GLU A 535 13.62 -26.53 -12.01
C GLU A 535 12.80 -27.44 -12.94
N HIS A 536 13.44 -28.45 -13.54
CA HIS A 536 12.76 -29.44 -14.38
C HIS A 536 11.76 -30.27 -13.57
N ARG A 537 12.18 -30.74 -12.39
CA ARG A 537 11.27 -31.45 -11.47
C ARG A 537 10.15 -30.54 -10.98
N ASN A 538 10.48 -29.32 -10.56
CA ASN A 538 9.52 -28.37 -9.99
C ASN A 538 8.42 -28.03 -10.99
N PHE A 539 8.77 -27.84 -12.27
CA PHE A 539 7.78 -27.61 -13.33
C PHE A 539 6.81 -28.79 -13.47
N VAL A 540 7.33 -30.02 -13.59
CA VAL A 540 6.50 -31.22 -13.76
C VAL A 540 5.64 -31.46 -12.52
N TYR A 541 6.23 -31.29 -11.33
CA TYR A 541 5.55 -31.45 -10.05
C TYR A 541 4.38 -30.46 -9.92
N ALA A 542 4.64 -29.16 -9.96
CA ALA A 542 3.62 -28.14 -9.78
C ALA A 542 2.53 -28.21 -10.87
N ALA A 543 2.91 -28.39 -12.15
CA ALA A 543 1.94 -28.51 -13.23
C ALA A 543 1.04 -29.77 -13.08
N SER A 544 1.60 -30.89 -12.62
CA SER A 544 0.83 -32.12 -12.40
C SER A 544 -0.19 -31.99 -11.26
N ILE A 545 0.18 -31.31 -10.16
CA ILE A 545 -0.72 -31.07 -9.03
C ILE A 545 -1.87 -30.17 -9.47
N LEU A 546 -1.58 -29.04 -10.10
CA LEU A 546 -2.58 -28.10 -10.59
C LEU A 546 -3.55 -28.76 -11.59
N ARG A 547 -3.02 -29.61 -12.47
CA ARG A 547 -3.85 -30.39 -13.41
C ARG A 547 -4.76 -31.36 -12.66
N ALA A 548 -4.25 -32.05 -11.63
CA ALA A 548 -5.06 -32.96 -10.82
C ALA A 548 -6.17 -32.21 -10.09
N GLU A 549 -5.85 -31.07 -9.46
CA GLU A 549 -6.82 -30.20 -8.77
C GLU A 549 -7.91 -29.68 -9.70
N MET A 550 -7.54 -29.23 -10.92
CA MET A 550 -8.48 -28.75 -11.94
C MET A 550 -9.56 -29.80 -12.27
N TYR A 551 -9.22 -31.09 -12.26
CA TYR A 551 -10.14 -32.21 -12.48
C TYR A 551 -10.64 -32.88 -11.19
N ARG A 552 -10.33 -32.32 -10.02
CA ARG A 552 -10.66 -32.87 -8.69
C ARG A 552 -10.14 -34.29 -8.46
N LEU A 553 -8.96 -34.59 -9.00
CA LEU A 553 -8.21 -35.81 -8.74
C LEU A 553 -7.30 -35.60 -7.53
N LYS A 554 -7.05 -36.67 -6.76
CA LYS A 554 -6.06 -36.62 -5.68
C LYS A 554 -4.65 -36.58 -6.29
N PRO A 555 -3.84 -35.53 -6.05
CA PRO A 555 -2.50 -35.44 -6.62
C PRO A 555 -1.56 -36.51 -6.04
N LEU A 556 -0.54 -36.90 -6.81
CA LEU A 556 0.58 -37.69 -6.31
C LEU A 556 1.52 -36.75 -5.54
N LEU A 557 1.35 -36.72 -4.22
CA LEU A 557 2.20 -35.99 -3.31
C LEU A 557 3.35 -36.89 -2.86
N ASP A 558 4.59 -36.42 -3.00
CA ASP A 558 5.71 -37.06 -2.31
C ASP A 558 5.69 -36.59 -0.85
N VAL A 559 5.56 -37.53 0.08
CA VAL A 559 5.25 -37.25 1.49
C VAL A 559 6.42 -36.55 2.21
N GLU A 560 7.64 -36.60 1.66
CA GLU A 560 8.82 -35.94 2.24
C GLU A 560 8.97 -34.45 1.89
N SER A 561 8.35 -33.95 0.79
CA SER A 561 8.49 -32.54 0.35
C SER A 561 7.31 -31.64 0.76
N VAL A 562 6.14 -32.22 1.05
CA VAL A 562 4.91 -31.46 1.37
C VAL A 562 4.92 -30.85 2.78
N MET A 563 5.78 -31.30 3.69
CA MET A 563 5.76 -30.85 5.09
C MET A 563 6.48 -29.51 5.37
N LYS A 564 6.85 -28.70 4.36
CA LYS A 564 7.71 -27.51 4.60
C LYS A 564 7.23 -26.15 4.07
N ASP A 565 6.36 -26.05 3.08
CA ASP A 565 5.99 -24.75 2.50
C ASP A 565 4.49 -24.45 2.60
N ASP A 566 4.17 -23.41 3.38
CA ASP A 566 2.83 -22.92 3.75
C ASP A 566 2.16 -22.02 2.69
N ASP A 567 2.55 -22.17 1.41
CA ASP A 567 1.90 -21.49 0.28
C ASP A 567 1.11 -22.52 -0.56
N THR A 568 -0.04 -22.93 -0.01
CA THR A 568 -0.76 -24.18 -0.26
C THR A 568 -1.42 -24.38 -1.64
N ASN A 569 -1.07 -23.62 -2.69
CA ASN A 569 -1.73 -23.71 -4.00
C ASN A 569 -0.81 -23.94 -5.20
N HIS A 570 0.51 -24.04 -5.04
CA HIS A 570 1.48 -24.33 -6.11
C HIS A 570 1.48 -23.38 -7.34
N HIS A 571 0.68 -22.30 -7.35
CA HIS A 571 0.57 -21.39 -8.49
C HIS A 571 1.92 -20.73 -8.80
N MET A 572 2.56 -20.16 -7.76
CA MET A 572 3.81 -19.46 -7.93
C MET A 572 4.99 -20.39 -8.25
N GLU A 573 4.96 -21.62 -7.74
CA GLU A 573 5.97 -22.64 -8.08
C GLU A 573 5.93 -22.98 -9.57
N MET A 574 4.73 -23.18 -10.12
CA MET A 574 4.54 -23.42 -11.54
C MET A 574 5.05 -22.23 -12.38
N ILE A 575 4.63 -21.00 -12.05
CA ILE A 575 5.03 -19.80 -12.81
C ILE A 575 6.54 -19.56 -12.72
N THR A 576 7.15 -19.72 -11.54
CA THR A 576 8.60 -19.57 -11.37
C THR A 576 9.38 -20.60 -12.17
N ALA A 577 9.04 -21.90 -12.04
CA ALA A 577 9.71 -22.94 -12.78
C ALA A 577 9.52 -22.75 -14.30
N ALA A 578 8.30 -22.45 -14.73
CA ALA A 578 7.99 -22.25 -16.14
C ALA A 578 8.77 -21.08 -16.76
N SER A 579 8.89 -19.98 -16.01
CA SER A 579 9.67 -18.81 -16.40
C SER A 579 11.16 -19.11 -16.45
N ASN A 580 11.71 -19.77 -15.43
CA ASN A 580 13.15 -20.02 -15.32
C ASN A 580 13.63 -21.02 -16.39
N LEU A 581 12.85 -22.05 -16.72
CA LEU A 581 13.14 -22.95 -17.84
C LEU A 581 13.18 -22.19 -19.18
N ARG A 582 12.22 -21.28 -19.39
CA ARG A 582 12.25 -20.42 -20.58
C ARG A 582 13.42 -19.43 -20.54
N ALA A 583 13.79 -18.92 -19.37
CA ALA A 583 14.96 -18.08 -19.21
C ALA A 583 16.23 -18.85 -19.62
N GLU A 584 16.35 -20.11 -19.21
CA GLU A 584 17.44 -21.00 -19.61
C GLU A 584 17.50 -21.19 -21.13
N ASN A 585 16.37 -21.48 -21.80
CA ASN A 585 16.33 -21.58 -23.28
C ASN A 585 17.01 -20.38 -23.95
N TYR A 586 16.86 -19.16 -23.43
CA TYR A 586 17.37 -17.92 -24.03
C TYR A 586 18.61 -17.35 -23.31
N ASN A 587 19.22 -18.12 -22.41
CA ASN A 587 20.38 -17.71 -21.60
C ASN A 587 20.13 -16.43 -20.77
N ILE A 588 18.91 -16.25 -20.27
CA ILE A 588 18.47 -15.14 -19.41
C ILE A 588 18.72 -15.55 -17.96
N GLN A 589 19.16 -14.60 -17.13
CA GLN A 589 19.35 -14.84 -15.70
C GLN A 589 18.00 -15.16 -15.03
N PRO A 590 17.87 -16.30 -14.33
CA PRO A 590 16.61 -16.70 -13.68
C PRO A 590 16.24 -15.74 -12.54
N ALA A 591 14.97 -15.80 -12.12
CA ALA A 591 14.48 -15.10 -10.94
C ALA A 591 14.12 -16.10 -9.85
N ASP A 592 14.33 -15.72 -8.60
CA ASP A 592 13.76 -16.44 -7.47
C ASP A 592 12.23 -16.31 -7.44
N ARG A 593 11.62 -17.11 -6.54
CA ARG A 593 10.18 -17.14 -6.33
C ARG A 593 9.61 -15.79 -5.92
N MET A 594 10.34 -15.02 -5.12
CA MET A 594 9.88 -13.73 -4.60
C MET A 594 9.79 -12.68 -5.71
N LYS A 595 10.85 -12.51 -6.49
CA LYS A 595 10.88 -11.65 -7.67
C LYS A 595 9.84 -12.09 -8.71
N THR A 596 9.64 -13.40 -8.87
CA THR A 596 8.56 -13.91 -9.73
C THR A 596 7.19 -13.50 -9.19
N LYS A 597 6.92 -13.68 -7.90
CA LYS A 597 5.66 -13.29 -7.23
C LYS A 597 5.39 -11.80 -7.39
N GLN A 598 6.43 -10.97 -7.30
CA GLN A 598 6.32 -9.53 -7.55
C GLN A 598 5.79 -9.21 -8.95
N ILE A 599 6.45 -9.76 -9.97
CA ILE A 599 6.19 -9.43 -11.38
C ILE A 599 4.89 -10.09 -11.84
N ALA A 600 4.73 -11.40 -11.62
CA ALA A 600 3.54 -12.15 -12.03
C ALA A 600 2.28 -11.65 -11.32
N GLY A 601 2.36 -11.38 -10.01
CA GLY A 601 1.27 -10.86 -9.20
C GLY A 601 1.00 -9.36 -9.37
N ARG A 602 1.79 -8.66 -10.21
CA ARG A 602 1.75 -7.19 -10.36
C ARG A 602 1.73 -6.47 -9.01
N ILE A 603 2.57 -6.94 -8.09
CA ILE A 603 2.58 -6.47 -6.72
C ILE A 603 3.18 -5.06 -6.65
N ILE A 604 2.34 -4.09 -6.28
CA ILE A 604 2.77 -2.71 -6.00
C ILE A 604 3.52 -2.69 -4.66
N PRO A 605 4.79 -2.24 -4.62
CA PRO A 605 5.53 -2.04 -3.37
C PRO A 605 4.87 -0.96 -2.51
N ALA A 606 4.86 -1.12 -1.19
CA ALA A 606 4.24 -0.16 -0.28
C ALA A 606 4.83 -0.24 1.13
N ILE A 607 4.93 0.92 1.80
CA ILE A 607 5.44 1.05 3.18
C ILE A 607 4.59 2.03 3.98
N ALA A 608 4.44 1.78 5.28
CA ALA A 608 3.57 2.57 6.16
C ALA A 608 4.01 4.04 6.27
N THR A 609 5.32 4.32 6.23
CA THR A 609 5.90 5.66 6.31
C THR A 609 5.38 6.58 5.21
N THR A 610 5.47 6.15 3.95
CA THR A 610 4.97 6.91 2.79
C THR A 610 3.46 7.07 2.84
N THR A 611 2.73 6.02 3.25
CA THR A 611 1.27 6.08 3.42
C THR A 611 0.86 7.13 4.44
N ALA A 612 1.48 7.16 5.62
CA ALA A 612 1.23 8.16 6.66
C ALA A 612 1.51 9.59 6.17
N THR A 613 2.63 9.78 5.47
CA THR A 613 3.00 11.09 4.92
C THR A 613 1.98 11.58 3.89
N VAL A 614 1.60 10.73 2.93
CA VAL A 614 0.60 11.08 1.90
C VAL A 614 -0.77 11.37 2.50
N ALA A 615 -1.25 10.54 3.43
CA ALA A 615 -2.53 10.78 4.10
C ALA A 615 -2.52 12.07 4.94
N GLY A 616 -1.38 12.40 5.56
CA GLY A 616 -1.21 13.68 6.25
C GLY A 616 -1.32 14.87 5.30
N LEU A 617 -0.66 14.81 4.13
CA LEU A 617 -0.72 15.86 3.10
C LEU A 617 -2.14 16.01 2.51
N VAL A 618 -2.84 14.90 2.27
CA VAL A 618 -4.26 14.93 1.85
C VAL A 618 -5.12 15.67 2.87
N CYS A 619 -4.92 15.40 4.16
CA CYS A 619 -5.70 16.07 5.21
C CYS A 619 -5.28 17.53 5.43
N VAL A 620 -4.09 17.95 5.00
CA VAL A 620 -3.74 19.38 4.91
C VAL A 620 -4.59 20.07 3.84
N GLU A 621 -4.73 19.46 2.66
CA GLU A 621 -5.64 19.98 1.62
C GLU A 621 -7.11 19.90 2.04
N PHE A 622 -7.48 18.89 2.84
CA PHE A 622 -8.83 18.80 3.40
C PHE A 622 -9.21 20.05 4.21
N TYR A 623 -8.28 20.64 4.99
CA TYR A 623 -8.56 21.89 5.71
C TYR A 623 -8.98 23.00 4.75
N LYS A 624 -8.29 23.14 3.61
CA LYS A 624 -8.59 24.14 2.59
C LYS A 624 -9.94 23.89 1.93
N VAL A 625 -10.20 22.64 1.51
CA VAL A 625 -11.51 22.25 0.95
C VAL A 625 -12.61 22.59 1.94
N PHE A 626 -12.47 22.19 3.19
CA PHE A 626 -13.47 22.47 4.21
C PHE A 626 -13.71 23.99 4.40
N THR A 627 -12.64 24.79 4.48
CA THR A 627 -12.77 26.24 4.70
C THR A 627 -13.32 27.00 3.49
N ASP A 628 -13.09 26.47 2.29
CA ASP A 628 -13.43 27.11 1.01
C ASP A 628 -14.79 26.66 0.47
N PHE A 629 -15.21 25.42 0.74
CA PHE A 629 -16.42 24.82 0.18
C PHE A 629 -17.71 25.52 0.63
N PHE A 630 -17.70 26.18 1.80
CA PHE A 630 -18.82 27.03 2.23
C PHE A 630 -19.08 28.23 1.30
N LEU A 631 -18.14 28.59 0.44
CA LEU A 631 -18.25 29.68 -0.53
C LEU A 631 -18.87 29.22 -1.85
N ILE A 632 -18.46 28.06 -2.38
CA ILE A 632 -18.87 27.57 -3.70
C ILE A 632 -20.38 27.25 -3.77
N ILE A 633 -21.00 26.86 -2.65
CA ILE A 633 -22.44 26.55 -2.60
C ILE A 633 -23.30 27.80 -2.30
N THR A 634 -22.69 28.90 -1.82
CA THR A 634 -23.44 30.11 -1.42
C THR A 634 -23.36 31.27 -2.41
N THR A 635 -22.65 31.09 -3.53
CA THR A 635 -22.62 32.00 -4.70
C THR A 635 -23.16 31.30 -5.92
#